data_AF-A0A645FXS7-F1
#
_entry.id   AF-A0A645FXS7-F1
#
_cell.length_a   1.000
_cell.length_b   1.000
_cell.length_c   1.000
_cell.angle_alpha   90.00
_cell.angle_beta   90.00
_cell.angle_gamma   90.00
#
_symmetry.space_group_name_H-M   'P 1'
#
loop_
_entity.id
_entity.type
_entity.pdbx_description
1 polymer ?
#
loop_
_entity_poly.entity_id
_entity_poly.type
_entity_poly.pdbx_seq_one_letter_code
_entity_poly.pdbx_strand_id
1 'polypeptide(L)'
;MEKWELPEQYQYVAAFHHTPDRLPEEGEKFQPLVDTVHLANALCLMLGVGIGAEGLQNPLYPEVFERLGISDYELLLSEIVDFVSVATQELEEMGDL
;
A
#
# COMPACT_ATOMS: atom_id res chain seq x y z
N MET A 1 -7.22 -11.86 -10.50
CA MET A 1 -6.10 -11.31 -11.27
C MET A 1 -5.82 -12.08 -12.57
N GLU A 2 -5.76 -13.41 -12.56
CA GLU A 2 -5.46 -14.21 -13.77
C GLU A 2 -6.36 -13.93 -14.99
N LYS A 3 -7.64 -13.63 -14.76
CA LYS A 3 -8.60 -13.30 -15.84
C LYS A 3 -8.30 -11.99 -16.58
N TRP A 4 -7.47 -11.12 -16.01
CA TRP A 4 -7.13 -9.81 -16.58
C TRP A 4 -5.75 -9.82 -17.25
N GLU A 5 -5.08 -10.98 -17.31
CA GLU A 5 -3.77 -11.17 -17.96
C GLU A 5 -2.71 -10.14 -17.53
N LEU A 6 -2.78 -9.67 -16.28
CA LEU A 6 -1.85 -8.68 -15.76
C LEU A 6 -0.42 -9.25 -15.64
N PRO A 7 0.63 -8.44 -15.83
CA PRO A 7 1.99 -8.83 -15.49
C PRO A 7 2.13 -9.41 -14.09
N GLU A 8 2.98 -10.43 -13.95
CA GLU A 8 3.19 -11.21 -12.73
C GLU A 8 3.38 -10.35 -11.47
N GLN A 9 4.16 -9.26 -11.59
CA GLN A 9 4.41 -8.31 -10.49
C GLN A 9 3.13 -7.75 -9.87
N TYR A 10 2.13 -7.40 -10.68
CA TYR A 10 0.87 -6.83 -10.20
C TYR A 10 -0.02 -7.89 -9.56
N GLN A 11 0.11 -9.14 -10.01
CA GLN A 11 -0.61 -10.26 -9.39
C GLN A 11 -0.11 -10.51 -7.97
N TYR A 12 1.22 -10.53 -7.78
CA TYR A 12 1.82 -10.68 -6.45
C TYR A 12 1.50 -9.51 -5.53
N VAL A 13 1.62 -8.26 -6.01
CA VAL A 13 1.23 -7.08 -5.23
C VAL A 13 -0.21 -7.18 -4.76
N ALA A 14 -1.14 -7.44 -5.67
CA ALA A 14 -2.55 -7.52 -5.32
C ALA A 14 -2.85 -8.66 -4.34
N ALA A 15 -2.16 -9.79 -4.45
CA ALA A 15 -2.36 -10.94 -3.57
C ALA A 15 -1.73 -10.76 -2.18
N PHE A 16 -0.61 -10.02 -2.06
CA PHE A 16 0.22 -10.05 -0.86
C PHE A 16 0.45 -8.70 -0.17
N HIS A 17 0.01 -7.56 -0.71
CA HIS A 17 0.23 -6.24 -0.07
C HIS A 17 -0.40 -6.09 1.33
N HIS A 18 -1.41 -6.90 1.70
CA HIS A 18 -1.91 -6.93 3.08
C HIS A 18 -1.11 -7.87 4.00
N THR A 19 -0.31 -8.79 3.45
CA THR A 19 0.50 -9.77 4.18
C THR A 19 1.87 -9.94 3.49
N PRO A 20 2.72 -8.91 3.50
CA PRO A 20 3.97 -8.88 2.73
C PRO A 20 4.95 -9.99 3.13
N ASP A 21 4.93 -10.45 4.38
CA ASP A 21 5.82 -11.52 4.87
C ASP A 21 5.36 -12.94 4.49
N ARG A 22 4.22 -13.05 3.79
CA ARG A 22 3.72 -14.34 3.26
C ARG A 22 4.01 -14.52 1.77
N LEU A 23 4.80 -13.62 1.18
CA LEU A 23 5.21 -13.74 -0.22
C LEU A 23 5.99 -15.05 -0.41
N PRO A 24 5.61 -15.92 -1.36
CA PRO A 24 6.31 -17.16 -1.61
C PRO A 24 7.65 -16.90 -2.31
N GLU A 25 8.57 -17.87 -2.23
CA GLU A 25 9.93 -17.77 -2.78
C GLU A 25 9.94 -17.43 -4.28
N GLU A 26 8.98 -17.97 -5.05
CA GLU A 26 8.83 -17.68 -6.49
C GLU A 26 8.55 -16.19 -6.78
N GLY A 27 7.98 -15.49 -5.80
CA GLY A 27 7.64 -14.07 -5.85
C GLY A 27 8.69 -13.14 -5.25
N GLU A 28 9.77 -13.65 -4.64
CA GLU A 28 10.73 -12.86 -3.85
C GLU A 28 11.31 -11.66 -4.61
N LYS A 29 11.52 -11.81 -5.92
CA LYS A 29 11.98 -10.72 -6.81
C LYS A 29 11.04 -9.50 -6.83
N PHE A 30 9.79 -9.65 -6.41
CA PHE A 30 8.78 -8.59 -6.32
C PHE A 30 8.57 -8.06 -4.89
N GLN A 31 9.28 -8.59 -3.88
CA GLN A 31 9.16 -8.15 -2.49
C GLN A 31 9.24 -6.62 -2.33
N PRO A 32 10.17 -5.89 -2.97
CA PRO A 32 10.23 -4.43 -2.82
C PRO A 32 8.95 -3.72 -3.28
N LEU A 33 8.30 -4.23 -4.33
CA LEU A 33 7.06 -3.65 -4.84
C LEU A 33 5.87 -3.98 -3.93
N VAL A 34 5.81 -5.20 -3.41
CA VAL A 34 4.80 -5.63 -2.43
C VAL A 34 4.90 -4.79 -1.16
N ASP A 35 6.11 -4.63 -0.64
CA ASP A 35 6.42 -3.81 0.54
C ASP A 35 6.04 -2.34 0.34
N THR A 36 6.36 -1.78 -0.83
CA THR A 36 6.02 -0.39 -1.18
C THR A 36 4.51 -0.18 -1.16
N VAL A 37 3.75 -1.08 -1.80
CA VAL A 37 2.29 -0.97 -1.86
C VAL A 37 1.64 -1.25 -0.51
N HIS A 38 2.18 -2.20 0.27
CA HIS A 38 1.76 -2.43 1.65
C HIS A 38 1.86 -1.13 2.48
N LEU A 39 3.03 -0.50 2.46
CA LEU A 39 3.28 0.71 3.22
C LEU A 39 2.41 1.87 2.74
N ALA A 40 2.33 2.10 1.43
CA ALA A 40 1.49 3.15 0.86
C ALA A 40 0.01 2.97 1.24
N ASN A 41 -0.51 1.74 1.13
CA ASN A 41 -1.88 1.41 1.52
C ASN A 41 -2.13 1.67 3.01
N ALA A 42 -1.22 1.23 3.88
CA ALA A 42 -1.35 1.45 5.32
C ALA A 42 -1.36 2.94 5.68
N LEU A 43 -0.49 3.75 5.06
CA LEU A 43 -0.44 5.20 5.30
C LEU A 43 -1.70 5.91 4.79
N CYS A 44 -2.22 5.56 3.60
CA CYS A 44 -3.49 6.09 3.10
C CYS A 44 -4.66 5.78 4.06
N LEU A 45 -4.73 4.54 4.55
CA LEU A 45 -5.77 4.13 5.49
C LEU A 45 -5.63 4.86 6.84
N MET A 46 -4.42 5.06 7.35
CA MET A 46 -4.18 5.87 8.55
C MET A 46 -4.67 7.30 8.42
N LEU A 47 -4.64 7.86 7.20
CA LEU A 47 -5.14 9.20 6.89
C LEU A 47 -6.66 9.27 6.64
N GLY A 48 -7.37 8.15 6.71
CA GLY A 48 -8.81 8.14 6.47
C GLY A 48 -9.24 7.76 5.06
N VAL A 49 -8.29 7.55 4.13
CA VAL A 49 -8.60 7.35 2.71
C VAL A 49 -8.88 5.90 2.41
N GLY A 50 -9.99 5.64 1.71
CA GLY A 50 -10.36 4.29 1.31
C GLY A 50 -10.76 3.39 2.50
N ILE A 51 -11.10 3.97 3.65
CA ILE A 51 -11.60 3.20 4.81
C ILE A 51 -12.96 2.60 4.44
N GLY A 52 -12.94 1.32 4.06
CA GLY A 52 -14.13 0.50 3.89
C GLY A 52 -14.66 -0.04 5.23
N ALA A 53 -15.46 -1.10 5.18
CA ALA A 53 -16.02 -1.75 6.36
C ALA A 53 -14.98 -2.39 7.30
N GLU A 54 -13.77 -2.64 6.81
CA GLU A 54 -12.67 -3.29 7.53
C GLU A 54 -11.88 -2.31 8.43
N GLY A 55 -12.17 -1.00 8.36
CA GLY A 55 -11.58 -0.01 9.25
C GLY A 55 -10.06 0.15 9.11
N LEU A 56 -9.39 0.50 10.21
CA LEU A 56 -7.94 0.72 10.28
C LEU A 56 -7.13 -0.56 10.53
N GLN A 57 -7.67 -1.75 10.21
CA GLN A 57 -7.01 -3.03 10.53
C GLN A 57 -5.90 -3.41 9.52
N ASN A 58 -4.93 -2.52 9.30
CA ASN A 58 -3.74 -2.81 8.50
C ASN A 58 -2.48 -2.64 9.37
N PRO A 59 -1.91 -3.74 9.90
CA PRO A 59 -0.70 -3.66 10.71
C PRO A 59 0.48 -3.22 9.85
N LEU A 60 1.32 -2.35 10.42
CA LEU A 60 2.62 -2.02 9.88
C LEU A 60 3.62 -3.09 10.33
N TYR A 61 4.20 -3.83 9.37
CA TYR A 61 5.18 -4.89 9.66
C TYR A 61 6.59 -4.30 9.79
N PRO A 62 7.28 -4.45 10.94
CA PRO A 62 8.65 -3.97 11.14
C PRO A 62 9.63 -4.41 10.03
N GLU A 63 9.45 -5.62 9.53
CA GLU A 63 10.28 -6.24 8.49
C GLU A 63 10.18 -5.47 7.16
N VAL A 64 9.02 -4.86 6.86
CA VAL A 64 8.85 -4.00 5.68
C VAL A 64 9.72 -2.76 5.77
N PHE A 65 9.78 -2.12 6.95
CA PHE A 65 10.63 -0.95 7.18
C PHE A 65 12.10 -1.29 7.05
N GLU A 66 12.51 -2.44 7.60
CA GLU A 66 13.88 -2.95 7.47
C GLU A 66 14.25 -3.19 6.00
N ARG A 67 13.39 -3.88 5.24
CA ARG A 67 13.62 -4.19 3.82
C ARG A 67 13.66 -2.93 2.94
N LEU A 68 12.86 -1.92 3.25
CA LEU A 68 12.82 -0.64 2.53
C LEU A 68 13.86 0.38 3.02
N GLY A 69 14.55 0.12 4.14
CA GLY A 69 15.50 1.06 4.74
C GLY A 69 14.84 2.31 5.31
N ILE A 70 13.60 2.21 5.79
CA ILE A 70 12.82 3.32 6.34
C ILE A 70 12.92 3.30 7.86
N SER A 71 13.41 4.37 8.46
CA SER A 71 13.53 4.49 9.92
C SER A 71 12.49 5.41 10.57
N ASP A 72 11.84 6.26 9.77
CA ASP A 72 10.91 7.28 10.24
C ASP A 72 9.68 7.32 9.32
N TYR A 73 8.63 6.61 9.72
CA TYR A 73 7.37 6.58 8.97
C TYR A 73 6.49 7.80 9.26
N GLU A 74 6.72 8.51 10.37
CA GLU A 74 5.96 9.71 10.71
C GLU A 74 6.32 10.85 9.76
N LEU A 75 7.61 10.98 9.41
CA LEU A 75 8.06 11.91 8.36
C LEU A 75 7.38 11.60 7.02
N LEU A 76 7.38 10.33 6.60
CA LEU A 76 6.69 9.90 5.37
C LEU A 76 5.19 10.22 5.42
N LEU A 77 4.53 9.94 6.54
CA LEU A 77 3.13 10.24 6.73
C LEU A 77 2.86 11.74 6.57
N SER A 78 3.71 12.59 7.17
CA SER A 78 3.57 14.06 7.07
C SER A 78 3.72 14.58 5.65
N GLU A 79 4.61 13.99 4.85
CA GLU A 79 4.81 14.35 3.44
C GLU A 79 3.61 13.90 2.57
N ILE A 80 2.98 12.79 2.93
CA ILE A 80 1.87 12.21 2.17
C ILE A 80 0.55 12.95 2.42
N VAL A 81 0.36 13.59 3.59
CA VAL A 81 -0.89 14.31 3.93
C VAL A 81 -1.30 15.32 2.86
N ASP A 82 -0.36 16.14 2.41
CA ASP A 82 -0.63 17.18 1.41
C ASP A 82 -1.01 16.56 0.06
N PHE A 83 -0.30 15.51 -0.35
CA PHE A 83 -0.58 14.79 -1.59
C PHE A 83 -1.96 14.13 -1.57
N VAL A 84 -2.27 13.44 -0.47
CA VAL A 84 -3.55 12.77 -0.27
C VAL A 84 -4.70 13.76 -0.30
N SER A 85 -4.56 14.92 0.33
CA SER A 85 -5.60 15.95 0.36
C SER A 85 -5.95 16.45 -1.05
N VAL A 86 -4.94 16.67 -1.91
CA VAL A 86 -5.15 17.06 -3.31
C VAL A 86 -5.81 15.93 -4.10
N ALA A 87 -5.28 14.71 -3.98
CA ALA A 87 -5.82 13.56 -4.71
C ALA A 87 -7.28 13.26 -4.32
N THR A 88 -7.66 13.38 -3.05
CA THR A 88 -9.05 13.20 -2.62
C THR A 88 -9.98 14.26 -3.20
N GLN A 89 -9.52 15.52 -3.28
CA GLN A 89 -10.32 16.60 -3.88
C GLN A 89 -10.53 16.35 -5.38
N GLU A 90 -9.50 15.96 -6.11
CA GLU A 90 -9.61 15.66 -7.55
C GLU A 90 -10.60 14.50 -7.81
N LEU A 91 -10.57 13.46 -6.98
CA LEU A 91 -11.49 12.32 -7.08
C LEU A 91 -12.96 12.71 -6.79
N GLU A 92 -13.19 13.59 -5.81
CA GLU A 92 -14.52 14.17 -5.55
C GLU A 92 -15.02 15.01 -6.74
N GLU A 93 -14.14 15.80 -7.35
CA GLU A 93 -14.47 16.61 -8.55
C GLU A 93 -14.78 15.74 -9.77
N MET A 94 -14.17 14.55 -9.87
CA MET A 94 -14.41 13.57 -10.93
C MET A 94 -15.68 12.72 -10.71
N GLY A 95 -16.27 12.74 -9.51
CA GLY A 95 -17.43 11.93 -9.15
C GLY A 95 -17.11 10.45 -8.88
N ASP A 96 -15.84 10.14 -8.60
CA ASP A 96 -15.33 8.80 -8.31
C ASP A 96 -15.36 8.46 -6.80
N LEU A 97 -15.76 9.42 -5.96
CA LEU A 97 -16.00 9.31 -4.52
C LEU A 97 -17.36 9.89 -4.11
#